data_AF-A0A1F8EFY1-F1
#
_entry.id   AF-A0A1F8EFY1-F1
#
_cell.length_a   1.000
_cell.length_b   1.000
_cell.length_c   1.000
_cell.angle_alpha   90.00
_cell.angle_beta   90.00
_cell.angle_gamma   90.00
#
_symmetry.space_group_name_H-M   'P 1'
#
loop_
_entity.id
_entity.type
_entity.pdbx_description
1 polymer ?
#
loop_
_entity_poly.entity_id
_entity_poly.type
_entity_poly.pdbx_seq_one_letter_code
_entity_poly.pdbx_strand_id
1 'polypeptide(L)'
;MKKCWPLFLVSLLLILPEFSNAVLTPKNELKEGDLISVSDYGDPDIFIINSFGYKRLFLNPVIFNFYGHLGGFQRVKKVTLQTRDSYVTSGLFRNCEVDDPKVYGVETTKEDEGNLHWVNTSGDQAVKDDPNFFKKVFCINNREFSWYPKSSDYGSVKQIPVYARTETSTPMKKAELCPDNIWDVAEQKDPGLCPEDNPANNPNSVVEKSSLTSMPLASPISSPSLSPLPSSSPQTPIISITWTKDAGTRVSGGQVPYVHKLKDGRSRMYYCGLRGSMESAISSDGLNFQAESGVRLAPIYGGYETIICDPTVVELSDGRFRLYYKGANVGGVPAIHKIFSAISPDGLNFERERLVIDSEKTDDQGWASVPEAIKLSDGRVRLYYVSRACGRGCIVSAISSDGLNFTKEETKIYDYVDPSMTQLTDGRFFLITANFTQQGGTELYSFISSDGIHFDNANPQSVIVESVADPAIVRVDDKTFRVYYWKIPDNLPTIYSITGILDQ
;
A
#
# COMPACT_ATOMS: atom_id res chain seq x y z
N MET A 1 -24.42 -18.30 -88.34
CA MET A 1 -24.59 -17.11 -87.49
C MET A 1 -23.64 -17.27 -86.30
N LYS A 2 -22.36 -16.93 -86.51
CA LYS A 2 -21.59 -15.82 -85.93
C LYS A 2 -21.45 -15.91 -84.39
N LYS A 3 -20.28 -15.87 -83.76
CA LYS A 3 -18.85 -16.15 -84.03
C LYS A 3 -18.12 -15.72 -82.73
N CYS A 4 -17.01 -16.40 -82.41
CA CYS A 4 -15.78 -15.86 -81.79
C CYS A 4 -15.72 -15.51 -80.28
N TRP A 5 -14.98 -16.37 -79.57
CA TRP A 5 -13.68 -16.14 -78.87
C TRP A 5 -13.54 -15.25 -77.60
N PRO A 6 -12.61 -15.62 -76.68
CA PRO A 6 -12.42 -15.05 -75.34
C PRO A 6 -11.38 -13.92 -75.34
N LEU A 7 -11.34 -13.13 -74.27
CA LEU A 7 -10.16 -12.34 -73.94
C LEU A 7 -9.95 -12.26 -72.41
N PHE A 8 -8.75 -12.68 -72.01
CA PHE A 8 -8.09 -12.37 -70.75
C PHE A 8 -7.95 -10.86 -70.57
N LEU A 9 -8.19 -10.32 -69.36
CA LEU A 9 -7.33 -9.28 -68.79
C LEU A 9 -7.56 -9.12 -67.28
N VAL A 10 -6.43 -9.04 -66.60
CA VAL A 10 -6.19 -8.99 -65.15
C VAL A 10 -6.85 -7.77 -64.51
N SER A 11 -7.60 -7.98 -63.42
CA SER A 11 -7.91 -6.92 -62.46
C SER A 11 -7.30 -7.31 -61.10
N LEU A 12 -6.30 -6.52 -60.72
CA LEU A 12 -5.72 -6.47 -59.40
C LEU A 12 -6.80 -5.90 -58.44
N LEU A 13 -7.46 -6.76 -57.66
CA LEU A 13 -8.28 -6.33 -56.55
C LEU A 13 -7.58 -6.70 -55.24
N LEU A 14 -7.15 -5.67 -54.53
CA LEU A 14 -6.65 -5.71 -53.16
C LEU A 14 -7.57 -6.56 -52.29
N ILE A 15 -7.02 -7.63 -51.72
CA ILE A 15 -7.61 -8.33 -50.58
C ILE A 15 -7.53 -7.36 -49.40
N LEU A 16 -8.57 -6.56 -49.21
CA LEU A 16 -8.82 -5.93 -47.92
C LEU A 16 -9.20 -7.05 -46.95
N PRO A 17 -8.58 -7.15 -45.76
CA PRO A 17 -9.07 -8.07 -44.76
C PRO A 17 -10.49 -7.60 -44.39
N GLU A 18 -11.47 -8.46 -44.63
CA GLU A 18 -12.78 -8.35 -44.02
C GLU A 18 -12.55 -8.30 -42.50
N PHE A 19 -12.79 -7.13 -41.90
CA PHE A 19 -12.96 -7.04 -40.46
C PHE A 19 -14.23 -7.81 -40.13
N SER A 20 -14.07 -9.11 -39.86
CA SER A 20 -15.05 -9.91 -39.17
C SER A 20 -15.36 -9.18 -37.86
N ASN A 21 -16.53 -8.57 -37.77
CA ASN A 21 -17.16 -8.21 -36.51
C ASN A 21 -17.53 -9.51 -35.80
N ALA A 22 -16.51 -10.19 -35.27
CA ALA A 22 -16.71 -11.25 -34.31
C ALA A 22 -17.27 -10.57 -33.07
N VAL A 23 -18.59 -10.69 -32.88
CA VAL A 23 -19.20 -10.60 -31.56
C VAL A 23 -18.48 -11.66 -30.73
N LEU A 24 -17.53 -11.23 -29.92
CA LEU A 24 -16.85 -12.10 -28.96
C LEU A 24 -17.93 -12.62 -28.01
N THR A 25 -18.35 -13.86 -28.22
CA THR A 25 -19.11 -14.61 -27.21
C THR A 25 -18.26 -14.66 -25.94
N PRO A 26 -18.78 -14.24 -24.77
CA PRO A 26 -18.01 -14.22 -23.54
C PRO A 26 -17.51 -15.61 -23.18
N LYS A 27 -16.21 -15.73 -22.90
CA LYS A 27 -15.64 -16.84 -22.12
C LYS A 27 -16.44 -16.93 -20.81
N ASN A 28 -17.31 -17.94 -20.70
CA ASN A 28 -18.10 -18.50 -19.59
C ASN A 28 -18.05 -17.99 -18.12
N GLU A 29 -17.57 -16.80 -17.77
CA GLU A 29 -17.43 -16.35 -16.35
C GLU A 29 -18.21 -15.08 -15.99
N LEU A 30 -18.64 -14.29 -16.98
CA LEU A 30 -19.35 -13.02 -16.78
C LEU A 30 -20.76 -13.07 -17.38
N LYS A 31 -21.73 -12.53 -16.64
CA LYS A 31 -23.14 -12.44 -17.00
C LYS A 31 -23.69 -11.04 -16.76
N GLU A 32 -24.83 -10.73 -17.36
CA GLU A 32 -25.53 -9.48 -17.14
C GLU A 32 -25.74 -9.18 -15.64
N GLY A 33 -25.49 -7.93 -15.26
CA GLY A 33 -25.56 -7.46 -13.89
C GLY A 33 -24.32 -7.74 -13.05
N ASP A 34 -23.32 -8.46 -13.59
CA ASP A 34 -22.05 -8.60 -12.88
C ASP A 34 -21.38 -7.25 -12.70
N LEU A 35 -20.89 -7.03 -11.49
CA LEU A 35 -20.00 -5.94 -11.16
C LEU A 35 -18.58 -6.36 -11.51
N ILE A 36 -17.85 -5.55 -12.27
CA ILE A 36 -16.47 -5.84 -12.68
C ILE A 36 -15.57 -4.64 -12.35
N SER A 37 -14.31 -4.94 -12.07
CA SER A 37 -13.23 -3.94 -11.98
C SER A 37 -11.94 -4.58 -12.46
N VAL A 38 -11.00 -3.77 -12.96
CA VAL A 38 -9.72 -4.29 -13.44
C VAL A 38 -8.80 -4.62 -12.25
N SER A 39 -8.10 -5.74 -12.35
CA SER A 39 -7.09 -6.20 -11.37
C SER A 39 -5.87 -5.28 -11.30
N ASP A 40 -5.61 -4.47 -12.33
CA ASP A 40 -4.36 -3.76 -12.54
C ASP A 40 -4.32 -2.40 -11.83
N TYR A 41 -3.13 -2.06 -11.31
CA TYR A 41 -2.85 -0.87 -10.54
C TYR A 41 -3.12 0.40 -11.35
N GLY A 42 -3.96 1.29 -10.82
CA GLY A 42 -4.26 2.58 -11.42
C GLY A 42 -5.74 2.82 -11.68
N ASP A 43 -6.55 1.80 -12.03
CA ASP A 43 -7.98 1.95 -12.34
C ASP A 43 -8.89 1.56 -11.15
N PRO A 44 -9.45 2.53 -10.40
CA PRO A 44 -10.40 2.25 -9.31
C PRO A 44 -11.83 2.02 -9.82
N ASP A 45 -12.08 2.20 -11.12
CA ASP A 45 -13.42 2.21 -11.69
C ASP A 45 -14.12 0.87 -11.51
N ILE A 46 -15.35 0.94 -11.01
CA ILE A 46 -16.26 -0.20 -10.95
C ILE A 46 -17.28 -0.03 -12.06
N PHE A 47 -17.53 -1.12 -12.78
CA PHE A 47 -18.53 -1.15 -13.82
C PHE A 47 -19.59 -2.21 -13.54
N ILE A 48 -20.82 -1.97 -13.99
CA ILE A 48 -21.83 -3.00 -14.15
C ILE A 48 -21.99 -3.32 -15.64
N ILE A 49 -22.02 -4.60 -16.01
CA ILE A 49 -22.14 -5.04 -17.41
C ILE A 49 -23.55 -5.48 -17.78
N ASN A 50 -23.89 -5.39 -19.06
CA ASN A 50 -25.11 -5.98 -19.62
C ASN A 50 -24.83 -7.09 -20.64
N SER A 51 -25.86 -7.82 -21.04
CA SER A 51 -25.75 -8.93 -22.00
C SER A 51 -25.45 -8.49 -23.45
N PHE A 52 -25.53 -7.19 -23.74
CA PHE A 52 -25.27 -6.63 -25.07
C PHE A 52 -23.82 -6.21 -25.30
N GLY A 53 -22.92 -6.47 -24.34
CA GLY A 53 -21.50 -6.12 -24.44
C GLY A 53 -21.20 -4.67 -24.04
N TYR A 54 -22.07 -4.04 -23.26
CA TYR A 54 -21.83 -2.70 -22.71
C TYR A 54 -21.56 -2.75 -21.22
N LYS A 55 -20.84 -1.74 -20.73
CA LYS A 55 -20.58 -1.52 -19.31
C LYS A 55 -20.93 -0.09 -18.89
N ARG A 56 -21.43 0.11 -17.68
CA ARG A 56 -21.64 1.43 -17.08
C ARG A 56 -20.69 1.63 -15.91
N LEU A 57 -20.04 2.79 -15.89
CA LEU A 57 -19.22 3.25 -14.77
C LEU A 57 -20.10 3.69 -13.59
N PHE A 58 -19.74 3.28 -12.38
CA PHE A 58 -20.14 3.98 -11.16
C PHE A 58 -19.13 5.11 -10.92
N LEU A 59 -19.49 6.33 -11.32
CA LEU A 59 -18.54 7.46 -11.41
C LEU A 59 -17.85 7.80 -10.09
N ASN A 60 -18.50 7.53 -8.95
CA ASN A 60 -17.97 7.84 -7.63
C ASN A 60 -18.40 6.75 -6.61
N PRO A 61 -17.60 6.47 -5.56
CA PRO A 61 -17.96 5.52 -4.51
C PRO A 61 -19.31 5.78 -3.82
N VAL A 62 -19.73 7.04 -3.67
CA VAL A 62 -21.04 7.41 -3.11
C VAL A 62 -22.17 6.90 -4.01
N ILE A 63 -22.02 7.04 -5.34
CA ILE A 63 -22.98 6.52 -6.31
C ILE A 63 -23.05 5.00 -6.23
N PHE A 64 -21.91 4.32 -6.15
CA PHE A 64 -21.88 2.86 -6.01
C PHE A 64 -22.64 2.40 -4.74
N ASN A 65 -22.48 3.12 -3.63
CA ASN A 65 -23.19 2.85 -2.37
C ASN A 65 -24.72 3.03 -2.46
N PHE A 66 -25.24 3.78 -3.43
CA PHE A 66 -26.69 3.83 -3.68
C PHE A 66 -27.25 2.49 -4.18
N TYR A 67 -26.40 1.55 -4.60
CA TYR A 67 -26.77 0.24 -5.12
C TYR A 67 -26.36 -0.89 -4.17
N GLY A 68 -26.49 -0.70 -2.85
CA GLY A 68 -26.18 -1.73 -1.86
C GLY A 68 -26.87 -3.09 -2.09
N HIS A 69 -28.03 -3.11 -2.76
CA HIS A 69 -28.73 -4.34 -3.16
C HIS A 69 -27.95 -5.21 -4.16
N LEU A 70 -26.96 -4.65 -4.86
CA LEU A 70 -26.04 -5.41 -5.73
C LEU A 70 -24.96 -6.16 -4.92
N GLY A 71 -24.96 -6.01 -3.59
CA GLY A 71 -24.08 -6.70 -2.65
C GLY A 71 -22.70 -6.08 -2.47
N GLY A 72 -22.53 -4.82 -2.90
CA GLY A 72 -21.36 -3.99 -2.60
C GLY A 72 -20.03 -4.51 -3.17
N PHE A 73 -18.92 -4.04 -2.60
CA PHE A 73 -17.57 -4.32 -3.12
C PHE A 73 -17.22 -5.81 -3.15
N GLN A 74 -17.81 -6.63 -2.28
CA GLN A 74 -17.58 -8.08 -2.22
C GLN A 74 -18.14 -8.83 -3.44
N ARG A 75 -19.07 -8.22 -4.18
CA ARG A 75 -19.66 -8.78 -5.40
C ARG A 75 -18.96 -8.30 -6.68
N VAL A 76 -17.97 -7.43 -6.56
CA VAL A 76 -17.18 -6.93 -7.69
C VAL A 76 -16.17 -8.00 -8.10
N LYS A 77 -16.39 -8.59 -9.28
CA LYS A 77 -15.48 -9.54 -9.91
C LYS A 77 -14.24 -8.81 -10.42
N LYS A 78 -13.08 -9.38 -10.16
CA LYS A 78 -11.81 -8.90 -10.72
C LYS A 78 -11.60 -9.51 -12.09
N VAL A 79 -11.32 -8.66 -13.07
CA VAL A 79 -11.14 -9.05 -14.48
C VAL A 79 -9.87 -8.40 -15.03
N THR A 80 -9.32 -8.94 -16.11
CA THR A 80 -8.18 -8.30 -16.80
C THR A 80 -8.60 -7.02 -17.52
N LEU A 81 -7.64 -6.13 -17.82
CA LEU A 81 -7.86 -4.94 -18.64
C LEU A 81 -8.54 -5.29 -19.98
N GLN A 82 -8.03 -6.31 -20.67
CA GLN A 82 -8.60 -6.83 -21.91
C GLN A 82 -10.06 -7.28 -21.75
N THR A 83 -10.39 -7.91 -20.61
CA THR A 83 -11.76 -8.35 -20.33
C THR A 83 -12.67 -7.15 -20.07
N ARG A 84 -12.24 -6.17 -19.26
CA ARG A 84 -12.98 -4.92 -19.06
C ARG A 84 -13.23 -4.20 -20.38
N ASP A 85 -12.21 -4.08 -21.24
CA ASP A 85 -12.28 -3.33 -22.50
C ASP A 85 -12.97 -4.06 -23.64
N SER A 86 -13.23 -5.36 -23.48
CA SER A 86 -14.17 -6.07 -24.36
C SER A 86 -15.62 -5.58 -24.23
N TYR A 87 -15.97 -4.88 -23.14
CA TYR A 87 -17.25 -4.19 -22.97
C TYR A 87 -17.10 -2.70 -23.27
N VAL A 88 -17.95 -2.17 -24.14
CA VAL A 88 -17.95 -0.74 -24.50
C VAL A 88 -18.60 0.08 -23.38
N THR A 89 -17.92 1.12 -22.88
CA THR A 89 -18.48 1.99 -21.84
C THR A 89 -19.64 2.81 -22.39
N SER A 90 -20.76 2.81 -21.67
CA SER A 90 -21.93 3.62 -21.98
C SER A 90 -22.13 4.73 -20.95
N GLY A 91 -22.33 5.96 -21.44
CA GLY A 91 -22.76 7.12 -20.67
C GLY A 91 -24.25 7.43 -20.82
N LEU A 92 -25.08 6.47 -21.26
CA LEU A 92 -26.51 6.67 -21.50
C LEU A 92 -27.35 6.15 -20.33
N PHE A 93 -27.98 7.04 -19.58
CA PHE A 93 -28.74 6.72 -18.37
C PHE A 93 -30.23 7.04 -18.51
N ARG A 94 -31.07 6.21 -17.89
CA ARG A 94 -32.51 6.44 -17.75
C ARG A 94 -32.89 6.24 -16.29
N ASN A 95 -33.64 7.17 -15.70
CA ASN A 95 -34.18 6.97 -14.36
C ASN A 95 -35.36 6.00 -14.43
N CYS A 96 -35.08 4.73 -14.15
CA CYS A 96 -36.06 3.65 -14.28
C CYS A 96 -36.98 3.53 -13.06
N GLU A 97 -36.63 4.14 -11.91
CA GLU A 97 -37.50 4.12 -10.72
C GLU A 97 -38.78 4.93 -10.90
N VAL A 98 -38.75 5.93 -11.79
CA VAL A 98 -39.92 6.77 -12.13
C VAL A 98 -40.40 6.55 -13.56
N ASP A 99 -39.88 5.53 -14.23
CA ASP A 99 -40.16 5.21 -15.64
C ASP A 99 -39.99 6.42 -16.58
N ASP A 100 -38.99 7.27 -16.33
CA ASP A 100 -38.78 8.52 -17.08
C ASP A 100 -38.58 8.20 -18.58
N PRO A 101 -39.40 8.72 -19.51
CA PRO A 101 -39.18 8.48 -20.93
C PRO A 101 -37.88 9.12 -21.47
N LYS A 102 -37.26 10.03 -20.70
CA LYS A 102 -36.03 10.71 -21.10
C LYS A 102 -34.80 9.83 -20.88
N VAL A 103 -33.89 9.93 -21.84
CA VAL A 103 -32.53 9.36 -21.74
C VAL A 103 -31.54 10.50 -21.64
N TYR A 104 -30.59 10.36 -20.73
CA TYR A 104 -29.58 11.35 -20.41
C TYR A 104 -28.20 10.84 -20.83
N GLY A 105 -27.39 11.73 -21.38
CA GLY A 105 -25.95 11.53 -21.56
C GLY A 105 -25.19 12.05 -20.35
N VAL A 106 -24.19 11.30 -19.90
CA VAL A 106 -23.26 11.75 -18.86
C VAL A 106 -22.07 12.44 -19.49
N GLU A 107 -21.77 13.64 -19.01
CA GLU A 107 -20.51 14.34 -19.22
C GLU A 107 -19.68 14.24 -17.95
N THR A 108 -18.50 13.61 -18.01
CA THR A 108 -17.54 13.64 -16.90
C THR A 108 -16.74 14.94 -16.95
N THR A 109 -16.80 15.74 -15.89
CA THR A 109 -16.09 17.04 -15.80
C THR A 109 -14.78 16.92 -15.03
N LYS A 110 -14.68 15.95 -14.12
CA LYS A 110 -13.45 15.52 -13.41
C LYS A 110 -13.53 14.01 -13.17
N GLU A 111 -12.51 13.42 -12.53
CA GLU A 111 -12.45 11.97 -12.24
C GLU A 111 -13.70 11.45 -11.50
N ASP A 112 -14.19 12.21 -10.52
CA ASP A 112 -15.32 11.83 -9.66
C ASP A 112 -16.55 12.73 -9.84
N GLU A 113 -16.58 13.58 -10.88
CA GLU A 113 -17.64 14.57 -11.10
C GLU A 113 -18.22 14.48 -12.51
N GLY A 114 -19.52 14.70 -12.65
CA GLY A 114 -20.15 14.77 -13.96
C GLY A 114 -21.51 15.44 -13.96
N ASN A 115 -22.03 15.71 -15.16
CA ASN A 115 -23.33 16.32 -15.40
C ASN A 115 -24.22 15.39 -16.24
N LEU A 116 -25.53 15.48 -16.04
CA LEU A 116 -26.50 14.88 -16.95
C LEU A 116 -27.03 15.90 -17.95
N HIS A 117 -27.03 15.50 -19.22
CA HIS A 117 -27.60 16.24 -20.34
C HIS A 117 -28.77 15.44 -20.90
N TRP A 118 -29.96 16.03 -20.97
CA TRP A 118 -31.06 15.34 -21.64
C TRP A 118 -30.73 15.23 -23.14
N VAL A 119 -30.80 14.02 -23.69
CA VAL A 119 -30.66 13.81 -25.13
C VAL A 119 -32.01 14.07 -25.79
N ASN A 120 -32.24 15.34 -26.14
CA ASN A 120 -33.45 15.84 -26.75
C ASN A 120 -33.50 15.52 -28.25
N THR A 121 -33.71 14.23 -28.54
CA THR A 121 -33.94 13.71 -29.90
C THR A 121 -35.00 12.61 -29.85
N SER A 122 -35.64 12.30 -30.98
CA SER A 122 -36.64 11.23 -31.02
C SER A 122 -35.96 9.85 -30.96
N GLY A 123 -36.66 8.84 -30.44
CA GLY A 123 -36.14 7.46 -30.42
C GLY A 123 -35.76 6.94 -31.81
N ASP A 124 -36.56 7.25 -32.83
CA ASP A 124 -36.26 6.88 -34.22
C ASP A 124 -34.98 7.55 -34.74
N GLN A 125 -34.76 8.83 -34.39
CA GLN A 125 -33.55 9.54 -34.78
C GLN A 125 -32.33 9.04 -34.00
N ALA A 126 -32.48 8.75 -32.71
CA ALA A 126 -31.44 8.14 -31.89
C ALA A 126 -30.99 6.77 -32.44
N VAL A 127 -31.94 5.93 -32.89
CA VAL A 127 -31.63 4.63 -33.51
C VAL A 127 -31.00 4.76 -34.90
N LYS A 128 -31.38 5.79 -35.67
CA LYS A 128 -30.69 6.10 -36.94
C LYS A 128 -29.25 6.55 -36.72
N ASP A 129 -29.00 7.35 -35.69
CA ASP A 129 -27.68 7.86 -35.35
C ASP A 129 -26.80 6.80 -34.68
N ASP A 130 -27.40 5.90 -33.89
CA ASP A 130 -26.77 4.75 -33.24
C ASP A 130 -27.75 3.56 -33.18
N PRO A 131 -27.60 2.55 -34.06
CA PRO A 131 -28.49 1.38 -34.09
C PRO A 131 -28.54 0.58 -32.79
N ASN A 132 -27.55 0.77 -31.89
CA ASN A 132 -27.51 0.12 -30.58
C ASN A 132 -27.92 1.05 -29.44
N PHE A 133 -28.49 2.24 -29.72
CA PHE A 133 -28.85 3.25 -28.73
C PHE A 133 -29.53 2.67 -27.49
N PHE A 134 -30.64 1.95 -27.66
CA PHE A 134 -31.38 1.37 -26.53
C PHE A 134 -30.64 0.24 -25.80
N LYS A 135 -29.70 -0.45 -26.44
CA LYS A 135 -28.85 -1.48 -25.79
C LYS A 135 -27.78 -0.86 -24.90
N LYS A 136 -27.45 0.41 -25.14
CA LYS A 136 -26.49 1.19 -24.34
C LYS A 136 -27.15 1.87 -23.14
N VAL A 137 -28.47 1.96 -23.08
CA VAL A 137 -29.16 2.65 -21.98
C VAL A 137 -29.12 1.81 -20.71
N PHE A 138 -28.54 2.35 -19.65
CA PHE A 138 -28.55 1.75 -18.32
C PHE A 138 -29.58 2.43 -17.41
N CYS A 139 -30.26 1.61 -16.62
CA CYS A 139 -31.14 2.10 -15.56
C CYS A 139 -30.32 2.64 -14.39
N ILE A 140 -30.72 3.83 -13.92
CA ILE A 140 -30.25 4.42 -12.66
C ILE A 140 -31.42 4.68 -11.71
N ASN A 141 -31.12 4.76 -10.41
CA ASN A 141 -32.10 5.08 -9.37
C ASN A 141 -32.24 6.59 -9.14
N ASN A 142 -33.24 7.00 -8.36
CA ASN A 142 -33.49 8.39 -8.03
C ASN A 142 -32.33 9.06 -7.27
N ARG A 143 -31.57 8.29 -6.48
CA ARG A 143 -30.44 8.83 -5.70
C ARG A 143 -29.28 9.22 -6.61
N GLU A 144 -28.89 8.35 -7.54
CA GLU A 144 -27.89 8.66 -8.56
C GLU A 144 -28.38 9.76 -9.48
N PHE A 145 -29.63 9.67 -9.96
CA PHE A 145 -30.19 10.71 -10.82
C PHE A 145 -30.12 12.08 -10.14
N SER A 146 -30.52 12.20 -8.87
CA SER A 146 -30.48 13.46 -8.11
C SER A 146 -29.08 13.93 -7.75
N TRP A 147 -28.11 13.01 -7.67
CA TRP A 147 -26.72 13.34 -7.36
C TRP A 147 -26.07 14.18 -8.47
N TYR A 148 -26.37 13.86 -9.73
CA TYR A 148 -25.85 14.61 -10.87
C TYR A 148 -26.51 15.99 -11.03
N PRO A 149 -25.73 17.07 -11.18
CA PRO A 149 -26.21 18.33 -11.73
C PRO A 149 -26.76 18.13 -13.15
N LYS A 150 -27.78 18.91 -13.53
CA LYS A 150 -28.36 18.89 -14.89
C LYS A 150 -27.79 20.07 -15.66
N SER A 151 -27.32 19.80 -16.87
CA SER A 151 -26.75 20.80 -17.77
C SER A 151 -27.60 20.93 -19.03
N SER A 152 -27.17 21.76 -19.98
CA SER A 152 -27.90 22.03 -21.22
C SER A 152 -28.12 20.76 -22.05
N ASP A 153 -29.27 20.66 -22.71
CA ASP A 153 -29.62 19.49 -23.51
C ASP A 153 -28.63 19.19 -24.66
N TYR A 154 -28.48 17.91 -24.98
CA TYR A 154 -27.88 17.45 -26.23
C TYR A 154 -28.97 17.23 -27.28
N GLY A 155 -28.80 17.75 -28.49
CA GLY A 155 -29.74 17.57 -29.60
C GLY A 155 -29.55 16.27 -30.40
N SER A 156 -28.45 15.55 -30.17
CA SER A 156 -28.15 14.26 -30.81
C SER A 156 -27.35 13.36 -29.89
N VAL A 157 -27.52 12.04 -30.05
CA VAL A 157 -26.71 11.01 -29.38
C VAL A 157 -25.22 11.10 -29.68
N LYS A 158 -24.84 11.75 -30.80
CA LYS A 158 -23.43 11.96 -31.19
C LYS A 158 -22.71 12.98 -30.33
N GLN A 159 -23.44 13.77 -29.54
CA GLN A 159 -22.85 14.75 -28.61
C GLN A 159 -22.46 14.12 -27.28
N ILE A 160 -22.83 12.86 -27.03
CA ILE A 160 -22.53 12.17 -25.78
C ILE A 160 -21.03 11.86 -25.76
N PRO A 161 -20.30 12.36 -24.75
CA PRO A 161 -18.88 12.06 -24.61
C PRO A 161 -18.67 10.56 -24.46
N VAL A 162 -17.64 10.04 -25.13
CA VAL A 162 -17.14 8.71 -24.81
C VAL A 162 -16.33 8.85 -23.53
N TYR A 163 -16.72 8.13 -22.49
CA TYR A 163 -15.90 8.06 -21.29
C TYR A 163 -14.54 7.45 -21.64
N ALA A 164 -13.51 8.27 -21.53
CA ALA A 164 -12.12 7.87 -21.55
C ALA A 164 -11.49 8.53 -20.34
N ARG A 165 -10.93 7.72 -19.44
CA ARG A 165 -10.16 8.27 -18.33
C ARG A 165 -8.97 9.03 -18.93
N THR A 166 -8.83 10.30 -18.59
CA THR A 166 -7.75 11.14 -19.10
C THR A 166 -6.46 10.65 -18.45
N GLU A 167 -5.59 10.01 -19.22
CA GLU A 167 -4.21 9.82 -18.76
C GLU A 167 -3.61 11.21 -18.57
N THR A 168 -3.29 11.59 -17.34
CA THR A 168 -2.46 12.77 -17.08
C THR A 168 -1.04 12.48 -17.57
N SER A 169 -0.86 12.59 -18.89
CA SER A 169 0.43 12.53 -19.55
C SER A 169 1.20 13.82 -19.28
N THR A 170 2.11 13.79 -18.30
CA THR A 170 3.30 14.64 -18.39
C THR A 170 4.32 13.85 -19.19
N PRO A 171 4.89 14.37 -20.29
CA PRO A 171 5.88 13.64 -21.06
C PRO A 171 7.14 13.48 -20.20
N MET A 172 7.41 12.26 -19.71
CA MET A 172 8.65 11.91 -19.05
C MET A 172 9.81 12.10 -20.04
N LYS A 173 10.56 13.20 -19.84
CA LYS A 173 11.97 13.20 -20.21
C LYS A 173 12.64 12.06 -19.43
N LYS A 174 13.39 11.24 -20.16
CA LYS A 174 14.25 10.18 -19.63
C LYS A 174 15.10 10.76 -18.49
N ALA A 175 14.82 10.33 -17.25
CA ALA A 175 15.61 10.65 -16.07
C ALA A 175 15.77 9.38 -15.24
N GLU A 176 17.00 9.20 -14.77
CA GLU A 176 17.46 8.09 -13.96
C GLU A 176 16.65 7.90 -12.67
N LEU A 177 16.37 6.62 -12.39
CA LEU A 177 16.25 6.03 -11.05
C LEU A 177 15.33 6.75 -10.04
N CYS A 178 14.04 6.37 -10.00
CA CYS A 178 13.28 5.86 -8.82
C CYS A 178 11.90 5.34 -9.32
N PRO A 179 11.37 4.19 -8.84
CA PRO A 179 10.13 3.60 -9.33
C PRO A 179 8.86 4.14 -8.65
N ASP A 180 7.81 4.38 -9.44
CA ASP A 180 6.48 4.83 -9.03
C ASP A 180 5.79 3.86 -8.06
N ASN A 181 5.80 4.18 -6.77
CA ASN A 181 4.94 3.55 -5.77
C ASN A 181 3.98 4.63 -5.18
N ILE A 182 2.79 4.25 -4.70
CA ILE A 182 1.79 5.20 -4.16
C ILE A 182 2.27 5.90 -2.87
N TRP A 183 3.31 5.36 -2.24
CA TRP A 183 3.90 5.80 -0.98
C TRP A 183 4.84 6.98 -1.20
N ASP A 184 5.53 7.01 -2.33
CA ASP A 184 6.43 8.07 -2.77
C ASP A 184 5.68 9.40 -2.94
N VAL A 185 4.46 9.40 -3.48
CA VAL A 185 3.74 10.67 -3.73
C VAL A 185 3.26 11.35 -2.43
N ALA A 186 3.04 10.59 -1.36
CA ALA A 186 2.66 11.11 -0.04
C ALA A 186 3.87 11.53 0.82
N GLU A 187 5.03 10.88 0.64
CA GLU A 187 6.24 11.09 1.43
C GLU A 187 7.26 12.05 0.75
N GLN A 188 7.29 12.13 -0.58
CA GLN A 188 8.19 13.01 -1.37
C GLN A 188 7.88 14.51 -1.23
N LYS A 189 6.83 14.90 -0.51
CA LYS A 189 6.58 16.32 -0.18
C LYS A 189 7.21 16.75 1.15
N ASP A 190 7.92 15.88 1.85
CA ASP A 190 8.79 16.26 2.98
C ASP A 190 10.17 16.70 2.43
N PRO A 191 10.48 18.02 2.39
CA PRO A 191 11.80 18.49 1.92
C PRO A 191 12.97 18.02 2.79
N GLY A 192 12.72 17.33 3.92
CA GLY A 192 13.76 16.78 4.79
C GLY A 192 14.33 15.42 4.39
N LEU A 193 13.82 14.76 3.35
CA LEU A 193 14.13 13.33 3.08
C LEU A 193 14.78 13.00 1.72
N CYS A 194 15.06 13.99 0.85
CA CYS A 194 15.85 13.76 -0.38
C CYS A 194 17.23 14.42 -0.29
N PRO A 195 18.33 13.79 -0.78
CA PRO A 195 19.72 14.29 -0.63
C PRO A 195 20.09 15.56 -1.41
N GLU A 196 19.14 16.36 -1.91
CA GLU A 196 19.45 17.51 -2.76
C GLU A 196 19.53 18.86 -2.02
N ASP A 197 19.11 18.93 -0.76
CA ASP A 197 19.32 20.11 0.09
C ASP A 197 20.60 19.99 0.95
N ASN A 198 21.73 19.65 0.33
CA ASN A 198 23.04 19.79 0.97
C ASN A 198 23.33 21.28 1.22
N PRO A 199 23.47 21.74 2.50
CA PRO A 199 23.73 23.14 2.82
C PRO A 199 25.07 23.68 2.32
N ALA A 200 25.91 22.84 1.70
CA ALA A 200 27.21 23.23 1.16
C ALA A 200 27.14 24.14 -0.09
N ASN A 201 25.98 24.29 -0.76
CA ASN A 201 25.91 24.96 -2.07
C ASN A 201 24.92 26.15 -2.20
N ASN A 202 24.38 26.71 -1.10
CA ASN A 202 23.56 27.93 -1.17
C ASN A 202 24.32 29.17 -0.64
N PRO A 203 24.71 30.15 -1.49
CA PRO A 203 25.44 31.35 -1.08
C PRO A 203 24.63 32.37 -0.26
N ASN A 204 23.32 32.16 -0.03
CA ASN A 204 22.42 33.20 0.52
C ASN A 204 21.83 32.90 1.90
N SER A 205 22.40 31.99 2.70
CA SER A 205 21.99 31.84 4.11
C SER A 205 22.67 32.92 4.97
N VAL A 206 21.95 33.99 5.29
CA VAL A 206 22.33 34.96 6.32
C VAL A 206 21.88 34.40 7.67
N VAL A 207 22.83 33.86 8.44
CA VAL A 207 22.62 33.53 9.84
C VAL A 207 22.85 34.79 10.67
N GLU A 208 21.80 35.36 11.25
CA GLU A 208 21.93 36.34 12.33
C GLU A 208 22.55 35.64 13.55
N LYS A 209 23.78 36.06 13.91
CA LYS A 209 24.45 35.66 15.14
C LYS A 209 23.79 36.34 16.34
N SER A 210 23.13 35.57 17.21
CA SER A 210 22.88 36.01 18.58
C SER A 210 24.17 35.87 19.39
N SER A 211 24.70 36.99 19.86
CA SER A 211 25.85 37.09 20.75
C SER A 211 25.48 36.70 22.19
N LEU A 212 26.20 35.75 22.77
CA LEU A 212 26.28 35.56 24.22
C LEU A 212 27.64 36.07 24.70
N THR A 213 27.58 37.08 25.55
CA THR A 213 28.69 37.76 26.21
C THR A 213 29.37 36.86 27.24
N SER A 214 30.70 36.96 27.29
CA SER A 214 31.58 36.24 28.19
C SER A 214 31.48 36.72 29.64
N MET A 215 31.63 35.80 30.59
CA MET A 215 31.99 36.08 31.97
C MET A 215 33.33 35.43 32.33
N PRO A 216 34.10 35.98 33.30
CA PRO A 216 35.53 35.74 33.41
C PRO A 216 35.89 34.45 34.15
N LEU A 217 37.05 33.89 33.78
CA LEU A 217 37.74 32.76 34.41
C LEU A 217 37.95 32.96 35.92
N ALA A 218 37.60 31.93 36.70
CA ALA A 218 38.11 31.72 38.06
C ALA A 218 39.17 30.61 38.05
N SER A 219 40.24 30.83 38.83
CA SER A 219 41.50 30.06 38.92
C SER A 219 41.34 28.63 39.48
N PRO A 220 42.33 27.73 39.25
CA PRO A 220 42.18 26.31 39.52
C PRO A 220 42.41 25.95 40.99
N ILE A 221 41.52 25.14 41.55
CA ILE A 221 41.72 24.44 42.83
C ILE A 221 41.92 22.96 42.53
N SER A 222 43.03 22.41 43.00
CA SER A 222 43.42 21.01 42.89
C SER A 222 42.49 20.10 43.69
N SER A 223 42.13 18.96 43.10
CA SER A 223 41.41 17.86 43.77
C SER A 223 42.10 16.51 43.47
N PRO A 224 42.04 15.54 44.39
CA PRO A 224 43.01 14.45 44.48
C PRO A 224 42.72 13.28 43.52
N SER A 225 43.78 12.54 43.21
CA SER A 225 43.81 11.30 42.45
C SER A 225 42.82 10.26 42.98
N LEU A 226 41.85 9.86 42.15
CA LEU A 226 41.05 8.66 42.33
C LEU A 226 41.63 7.56 41.43
N SER A 227 42.03 6.45 42.04
CA SER A 227 42.45 5.24 41.36
C SER A 227 41.29 4.64 40.55
N PRO A 228 41.53 4.09 39.35
CA PRO A 228 40.47 3.47 38.55
C PRO A 228 40.01 2.15 39.19
N LEU A 229 38.70 2.00 39.41
CA LEU A 229 38.07 0.69 39.63
C LEU A 229 38.12 -0.13 38.33
N PRO A 230 38.32 -1.45 38.38
CA PRO A 230 38.29 -2.28 37.19
C PRO A 230 36.85 -2.40 36.66
N SER A 231 36.58 -1.77 35.52
CA SER A 231 35.38 -2.03 34.72
C SER A 231 35.56 -3.35 33.96
N SER A 232 34.97 -4.42 34.46
CA SER A 232 34.67 -5.58 33.62
C SER A 232 33.20 -5.90 33.77
N SER A 233 32.37 -5.11 33.08
CA SER A 233 31.03 -5.56 32.71
C SER A 233 31.20 -6.82 31.86
N PRO A 234 30.61 -7.97 32.24
CA PRO A 234 30.73 -9.19 31.47
C PRO A 234 30.22 -8.93 30.05
N GLN A 235 31.11 -9.08 29.07
CA GLN A 235 30.73 -8.98 27.66
C GLN A 235 29.72 -10.08 27.36
N THR A 236 28.51 -9.68 27.00
CA THR A 236 27.50 -10.59 26.45
C THR A 236 28.14 -11.38 25.30
N PRO A 237 27.99 -12.72 25.24
CA PRO A 237 28.59 -13.52 24.19
C PRO A 237 28.17 -12.98 22.82
N ILE A 238 29.16 -12.65 22.00
CA ILE A 238 28.96 -12.20 20.62
C ILE A 238 28.35 -13.37 19.86
N ILE A 239 27.14 -13.17 19.38
CA ILE A 239 26.51 -14.07 18.43
C ILE A 239 27.03 -13.69 17.04
N SER A 240 27.43 -14.69 16.26
CA SER A 240 27.74 -14.54 14.84
C SER A 240 26.69 -15.30 14.04
N ILE A 241 26.18 -14.69 12.97
CA ILE A 241 25.22 -15.31 12.07
C ILE A 241 25.74 -15.17 10.64
N THR A 242 25.82 -16.30 9.95
CA THR A 242 26.14 -16.33 8.53
C THR A 242 24.85 -16.21 7.71
N TRP A 243 24.68 -15.09 7.00
CA TRP A 243 23.51 -14.81 6.15
C TRP A 243 23.72 -15.25 4.70
N THR A 244 22.73 -15.93 4.13
CA THR A 244 22.70 -16.38 2.73
C THR A 244 21.38 -15.97 2.08
N LYS A 245 21.44 -15.42 0.85
CA LYS A 245 20.22 -15.09 0.08
C LYS A 245 19.47 -16.36 -0.31
N ASP A 246 18.16 -16.36 -0.08
CA ASP A 246 17.30 -17.44 -0.53
C ASP A 246 16.95 -17.26 -2.02
N ALA A 247 16.92 -18.35 -2.78
CA ALA A 247 16.60 -18.29 -4.20
C ALA A 247 15.11 -17.99 -4.46
N GLY A 248 14.83 -17.15 -5.47
CA GLY A 248 13.47 -16.81 -5.88
C GLY A 248 12.80 -15.73 -5.03
N THR A 249 11.54 -15.44 -5.36
CA THR A 249 10.71 -14.43 -4.69
C THR A 249 9.78 -15.11 -3.68
N ARG A 250 9.32 -14.34 -2.68
CA ARG A 250 8.34 -14.80 -1.67
C ARG A 250 6.96 -14.36 -2.07
N VAL A 251 6.76 -13.06 -2.26
CA VAL A 251 5.51 -12.46 -2.71
C VAL A 251 5.84 -11.39 -3.74
N SER A 252 5.17 -11.41 -4.89
CA SER A 252 5.25 -10.36 -5.91
C SER A 252 3.99 -9.50 -5.83
N GLY A 253 4.15 -8.17 -5.90
CA GLY A 253 3.07 -7.23 -5.64
C GLY A 253 2.80 -7.01 -4.14
N GLY A 254 3.79 -7.27 -3.29
CA GLY A 254 3.71 -7.12 -1.84
C GLY A 254 4.93 -6.40 -1.29
N GLN A 255 4.73 -5.71 -0.18
CA GLN A 255 5.74 -4.91 0.49
C GLN A 255 5.52 -4.86 1.99
N VAL A 256 6.54 -4.44 2.73
CA VAL A 256 6.46 -4.28 4.20
C VAL A 256 5.94 -5.56 4.87
N PRO A 257 6.69 -6.67 4.74
CA PRO A 257 6.26 -7.95 5.27
C PRO A 257 6.21 -7.94 6.79
N TYR A 258 5.35 -8.79 7.33
CA TYR A 258 5.43 -9.33 8.68
C TYR A 258 5.04 -10.79 8.63
N VAL A 259 5.71 -11.67 9.38
CA VAL A 259 5.46 -13.10 9.30
C VAL A 259 5.14 -13.69 10.66
N HIS A 260 3.97 -14.31 10.75
CA HIS A 260 3.53 -15.03 11.92
C HIS A 260 3.64 -16.55 11.70
N LYS A 261 4.19 -17.26 12.69
CA LYS A 261 4.20 -18.73 12.71
C LYS A 261 2.92 -19.25 13.34
N LEU A 262 2.09 -19.92 12.54
CA LEU A 262 0.85 -20.54 12.99
C LEU A 262 1.13 -21.81 13.81
N LYS A 263 0.16 -22.17 14.66
CA LYS A 263 0.21 -23.38 15.52
C LYS A 263 0.36 -24.69 14.75
N ASP A 264 -0.05 -24.72 13.48
CA ASP A 264 0.08 -25.88 12.59
C ASP A 264 1.44 -25.94 11.86
N GLY A 265 2.37 -25.04 12.19
CA GLY A 265 3.72 -24.97 11.63
C GLY A 265 3.83 -24.13 10.35
N ARG A 266 2.72 -23.71 9.73
CA ARG A 266 2.74 -22.84 8.56
C ARG A 266 3.15 -21.41 8.92
N SER A 267 3.75 -20.70 7.97
CA SER A 267 3.98 -19.26 8.05
C SER A 267 2.84 -18.53 7.35
N ARG A 268 2.23 -17.55 8.02
CA ARG A 268 1.40 -16.54 7.37
C ARG A 268 2.16 -15.23 7.31
N MET A 269 2.40 -14.73 6.10
CA MET A 269 2.97 -13.41 5.85
C MET A 269 1.82 -12.43 5.66
N TYR A 270 1.77 -11.38 6.47
CA TYR A 270 0.99 -10.19 6.22
C TYR A 270 1.87 -9.18 5.49
N TYR A 271 1.30 -8.44 4.55
CA TYR A 271 2.05 -7.45 3.79
C TYR A 271 1.10 -6.35 3.30
N CYS A 272 1.65 -5.18 2.98
CA CYS A 272 0.90 -4.13 2.32
C CYS A 272 0.83 -4.47 0.83
N GLY A 273 -0.38 -4.61 0.32
CA GLY A 273 -0.64 -4.82 -1.10
C GLY A 273 -0.48 -3.52 -1.88
N LEU A 274 -0.34 -3.64 -3.20
CA LEU A 274 -0.11 -2.50 -4.09
C LEU A 274 -1.16 -1.39 -3.96
N ARG A 275 -2.39 -1.70 -3.54
CA ARG A 275 -3.49 -0.73 -3.44
C ARG A 275 -3.67 -0.15 -2.04
N GLY A 276 -2.68 -0.30 -1.15
CA GLY A 276 -2.73 0.22 0.22
C GLY A 276 -3.62 -0.57 1.17
N SER A 277 -4.11 -1.74 0.77
CA SER A 277 -4.76 -2.71 1.66
C SER A 277 -3.73 -3.62 2.32
N MET A 278 -4.06 -4.17 3.47
CA MET A 278 -3.33 -5.29 4.03
C MET A 278 -3.81 -6.60 3.43
N GLU A 279 -2.88 -7.42 2.99
CA GLU A 279 -3.10 -8.74 2.41
C GLU A 279 -2.30 -9.79 3.17
N SER A 280 -2.47 -11.06 2.82
CA SER A 280 -1.65 -12.13 3.37
C SER A 280 -1.38 -13.24 2.37
N ALA A 281 -0.31 -13.98 2.63
CA ALA A 281 0.05 -15.20 1.93
C ALA A 281 0.48 -16.28 2.93
N ILE A 282 0.22 -17.54 2.59
CA ILE A 282 0.48 -18.70 3.45
C ILE A 282 1.58 -19.57 2.84
N SER A 283 2.44 -20.14 3.68
CA SER A 283 3.52 -21.03 3.26
C SER A 283 3.72 -22.17 4.25
N SER A 284 3.99 -23.38 3.75
CA SER A 284 4.39 -24.53 4.57
C SER A 284 5.89 -24.62 4.84
N ASP A 285 6.72 -24.00 4.00
CA ASP A 285 8.19 -24.06 4.07
C ASP A 285 8.85 -22.69 4.36
N GLY A 286 8.03 -21.64 4.40
CA GLY A 286 8.47 -20.25 4.56
C GLY A 286 9.26 -19.70 3.37
N LEU A 287 9.26 -20.36 2.21
CA LEU A 287 9.92 -19.91 0.98
C LEU A 287 8.91 -19.74 -0.16
N ASN A 288 7.97 -20.67 -0.30
CA ASN A 288 6.94 -20.65 -1.32
C ASN A 288 5.63 -20.19 -0.68
N PHE A 289 5.24 -18.94 -0.93
CA PHE A 289 4.02 -18.36 -0.41
C PHE A 289 2.92 -18.35 -1.45
N GLN A 290 1.72 -18.75 -1.02
CA GLN A 290 0.49 -18.66 -1.80
C GLN A 290 -0.37 -17.52 -1.24
N ALA A 291 -0.69 -16.52 -2.06
CA ALA A 291 -1.59 -15.44 -1.67
C ALA A 291 -2.95 -16.00 -1.17
N GLU A 292 -3.40 -15.53 -0.01
CA GLU A 292 -4.70 -15.87 0.57
C GLU A 292 -5.75 -14.89 0.05
N SER A 293 -6.93 -15.37 -0.34
CA SER A 293 -7.95 -14.53 -0.96
C SER A 293 -8.47 -13.42 -0.02
N GLY A 294 -8.73 -12.24 -0.59
CA GLY A 294 -9.31 -11.11 0.14
C GLY A 294 -8.29 -10.29 0.90
N VAL A 295 -8.76 -9.19 1.48
CA VAL A 295 -7.94 -8.26 2.27
C VAL A 295 -8.13 -8.53 3.75
N ARG A 296 -7.06 -8.34 4.53
CA ARG A 296 -7.06 -8.46 5.99
C ARG A 296 -7.63 -7.20 6.63
N LEU A 297 -7.28 -6.06 6.05
CA LEU A 297 -7.77 -4.74 6.44
C LEU A 297 -7.72 -3.80 5.21
N ALA A 298 -8.76 -3.01 5.00
CA ALA A 298 -8.84 -2.01 3.92
C ALA A 298 -8.70 -0.59 4.48
N PRO A 299 -8.11 0.37 3.76
CA PRO A 299 -7.98 1.76 4.20
C PRO A 299 -9.35 2.44 4.40
N ILE A 300 -9.39 3.48 5.24
CA ILE A 300 -10.53 4.40 5.39
C ILE A 300 -10.07 5.79 4.94
N TYR A 301 -10.57 6.21 3.78
CA TYR A 301 -10.26 7.51 3.20
C TYR A 301 -10.85 8.66 4.02
N GLY A 302 -10.12 9.78 4.08
CA GLY A 302 -10.58 11.01 4.73
C GLY A 302 -10.17 11.14 6.20
N GLY A 303 -9.27 10.28 6.68
CA GLY A 303 -8.74 10.34 8.05
C GLY A 303 -7.33 9.76 8.20
N TYR A 304 -6.94 9.47 9.43
CA TYR A 304 -5.61 8.91 9.78
C TYR A 304 -5.46 7.42 9.46
N GLU A 305 -6.41 6.80 8.78
CA GLU A 305 -6.33 5.43 8.27
C GLU A 305 -6.48 5.40 6.74
N THR A 306 -6.18 6.53 6.09
CA THR A 306 -6.21 6.63 4.62
C THR A 306 -5.09 5.80 4.01
N ILE A 307 -3.93 5.79 4.68
CA ILE A 307 -2.77 4.98 4.36
C ILE A 307 -2.61 3.99 5.51
N ILE A 308 -2.79 2.69 5.26
CA ILE A 308 -2.55 1.64 6.26
C ILE A 308 -1.42 0.74 5.81
N CYS A 309 -0.46 0.45 6.70
CA CYS A 309 0.64 -0.46 6.41
C CYS A 309 1.31 -0.96 7.70
N ASP A 310 2.49 -1.57 7.56
CA ASP A 310 3.34 -2.01 8.67
C ASP A 310 2.61 -2.92 9.67
N PRO A 311 2.08 -4.06 9.20
CA PRO A 311 1.31 -4.94 10.08
C PRO A 311 2.23 -5.65 11.06
N THR A 312 1.80 -5.82 12.32
CA THR A 312 2.41 -6.75 13.27
C THR A 312 1.32 -7.41 14.10
N VAL A 313 1.43 -8.71 14.38
CA VAL A 313 0.33 -9.48 14.99
C VAL A 313 0.79 -10.21 16.24
N VAL A 314 0.02 -10.08 17.33
CA VAL A 314 0.18 -10.90 18.53
C VAL A 314 -1.01 -11.84 18.71
N GLU A 315 -0.75 -13.08 19.10
CA GLU A 315 -1.81 -14.02 19.50
C GLU A 315 -2.18 -13.76 20.97
N LEU A 316 -3.46 -13.47 21.21
CA LEU A 316 -4.03 -13.28 22.54
C LEU A 316 -4.21 -14.62 23.26
N SER A 317 -4.34 -14.60 24.59
CA SER A 317 -4.52 -15.82 25.39
C SER A 317 -5.80 -16.60 25.07
N ASP A 318 -6.80 -15.93 24.51
CA ASP A 318 -8.06 -16.52 24.06
C ASP A 318 -7.99 -17.09 22.62
N GLY A 319 -6.83 -17.03 21.98
CA GLY A 319 -6.60 -17.54 20.62
C GLY A 319 -6.97 -16.57 19.50
N ARG A 320 -7.46 -15.37 19.81
CA ARG A 320 -7.65 -14.32 18.81
C ARG A 320 -6.32 -13.69 18.43
N PHE A 321 -6.26 -13.10 17.25
CA PHE A 321 -5.15 -12.32 16.74
C PHE A 321 -5.44 -10.85 16.95
N ARG A 322 -4.51 -10.12 17.57
CA ARG A 322 -4.52 -8.66 17.57
C ARG A 322 -3.46 -8.15 16.63
N LEU A 323 -3.89 -7.40 15.64
CA LEU A 323 -3.06 -6.63 14.74
C LEU A 323 -2.77 -5.25 15.35
N TYR A 324 -1.53 -4.80 15.23
CA TYR A 324 -1.17 -3.40 15.26
C TYR A 324 -0.67 -2.99 13.89
N TYR A 325 -1.00 -1.78 13.46
CA TYR A 325 -0.65 -1.29 12.14
C TYR A 325 -0.46 0.23 12.15
N LYS A 326 0.37 0.72 11.24
CA LYS A 326 0.48 2.16 10.99
C LYS A 326 -0.74 2.62 10.21
N GLY A 327 -1.34 3.72 10.66
CA GLY A 327 -2.28 4.53 9.91
C GLY A 327 -1.71 5.93 9.69
N ALA A 328 -1.87 6.48 8.48
CA ALA A 328 -1.55 7.87 8.17
C ALA A 328 -2.63 8.58 7.35
N ASN A 329 -2.65 9.91 7.43
CA ASN A 329 -3.49 10.77 6.59
C ASN A 329 -2.80 11.12 5.27
N VAL A 330 -3.60 11.52 4.27
CA VAL A 330 -3.09 12.05 2.99
C VAL A 330 -3.14 13.58 3.03
N GLY A 331 -2.09 14.23 2.52
CA GLY A 331 -2.05 15.68 2.29
C GLY A 331 -1.47 16.54 3.42
N GLY A 332 -1.04 15.95 4.54
CA GLY A 332 -0.20 16.63 5.52
C GLY A 332 1.25 16.68 5.05
N VAL A 333 1.97 17.76 5.37
CA VAL A 333 3.43 17.86 5.18
C VAL A 333 4.07 18.21 6.53
N PRO A 334 4.69 17.23 7.24
CA PRO A 334 4.69 15.80 6.94
C PRO A 334 3.32 15.15 7.20
N ALA A 335 3.10 13.95 6.65
CA ALA A 335 1.97 13.11 7.03
C ALA A 335 2.07 12.73 8.52
N ILE A 336 0.93 12.61 9.18
CA ILE A 336 0.85 12.21 10.59
C ILE A 336 0.65 10.71 10.65
N HIS A 337 1.61 10.01 11.27
CA HIS A 337 1.57 8.57 11.46
C HIS A 337 1.12 8.24 12.88
N LYS A 338 0.18 7.30 13.00
CA LYS A 338 -0.36 6.80 14.26
C LYS A 338 -0.39 5.28 14.23
N ILE A 339 -0.48 4.66 15.41
CA ILE A 339 -0.60 3.20 15.51
C ILE A 339 -2.00 2.85 15.97
N PHE A 340 -2.67 2.01 15.20
CA PHE A 340 -4.01 1.50 15.45
C PHE A 340 -3.98 0.01 15.76
N SER A 341 -5.08 -0.50 16.28
CA SER A 341 -5.27 -1.91 16.54
C SER A 341 -6.56 -2.45 15.92
N ALA A 342 -6.52 -3.70 15.48
CA ALA A 342 -7.66 -4.46 15.01
C ALA A 342 -7.57 -5.91 15.52
N ILE A 343 -8.70 -6.60 15.62
CA ILE A 343 -8.80 -7.94 16.19
C ILE A 343 -9.44 -8.92 15.23
N SER A 344 -9.01 -10.18 15.28
CA SER A 344 -9.51 -11.22 14.40
C SER A 344 -9.58 -12.56 15.12
N PRO A 345 -10.63 -13.36 14.93
CA PRO A 345 -10.69 -14.72 15.46
C PRO A 345 -9.80 -15.71 14.69
N ASP A 346 -9.44 -15.42 13.44
CA ASP A 346 -8.80 -16.36 12.51
C ASP A 346 -7.50 -15.82 11.87
N GLY A 347 -7.16 -14.56 12.15
CA GLY A 347 -6.02 -13.86 11.54
C GLY A 347 -6.23 -13.57 10.05
N LEU A 348 -7.48 -13.59 9.57
CA LEU A 348 -7.83 -13.29 8.17
C LEU A 348 -8.81 -12.15 8.06
N ASN A 349 -9.79 -12.05 8.95
CA ASN A 349 -10.78 -10.98 8.94
C ASN A 349 -10.58 -10.12 10.19
N PHE A 350 -10.00 -8.93 10.04
CA PHE A 350 -9.74 -8.03 11.16
C PHE A 350 -10.84 -6.97 11.29
N GLU A 351 -11.38 -6.86 12.50
CA GLU A 351 -12.29 -5.80 12.91
C GLU A 351 -11.50 -4.73 13.65
N ARG A 352 -11.62 -3.47 13.24
CA ARG A 352 -10.93 -2.34 13.88
C ARG A 352 -11.34 -2.22 15.35
N GLU A 353 -10.36 -2.10 16.23
CA GLU A 353 -10.58 -1.84 17.65
C GLU A 353 -10.48 -0.34 17.95
N ARG A 354 -9.26 0.21 17.99
CA ARG A 354 -9.02 1.62 18.32
C ARG A 354 -7.61 2.10 17.96
N LEU A 355 -7.43 3.40 18.01
CA LEU A 355 -6.12 4.07 18.10
C LEU A 355 -5.42 3.66 19.41
N VAL A 356 -4.16 3.21 19.33
CA VAL A 356 -3.36 2.79 20.49
C VAL A 356 -2.19 3.73 20.79
N ILE A 357 -1.58 4.36 19.77
CA ILE A 357 -0.59 5.43 19.94
C ILE A 357 -1.02 6.65 19.13
N ASP A 358 -1.40 7.71 19.84
CA ASP A 358 -1.73 9.00 19.26
C ASP A 358 -0.49 9.91 19.25
N SER A 359 0.26 9.88 18.16
CA SER A 359 1.55 10.58 18.00
C SER A 359 1.49 12.11 18.12
N GLU A 360 0.29 12.70 18.06
CA GLU A 360 0.07 14.14 18.27
C GLU A 360 -0.13 14.46 19.77
N LYS A 361 -0.32 13.45 20.60
CA LYS A 361 -0.48 13.56 22.06
C LYS A 361 0.70 12.97 22.84
N THR A 362 1.72 12.49 22.15
CA THR A 362 2.97 12.00 22.72
C THR A 362 4.12 12.90 22.25
N ASP A 363 5.32 12.64 22.75
CA ASP A 363 6.57 13.27 22.30
C ASP A 363 7.05 12.74 20.94
N ASP A 364 6.24 11.93 20.24
CA ASP A 364 6.59 11.31 18.96
C ASP A 364 6.52 12.27 17.75
N GLN A 365 6.14 13.53 17.99
CA GLN A 365 6.11 14.62 17.00
C GLN A 365 5.28 14.28 15.75
N GLY A 366 4.11 13.67 15.93
CA GLY A 366 3.24 13.28 14.83
C GLY A 366 3.71 12.04 14.06
N TRP A 367 4.75 11.35 14.53
CA TRP A 367 5.33 10.19 13.85
C TRP A 367 5.44 8.98 14.77
N ALA A 368 4.38 8.19 14.88
CA ALA A 368 4.44 6.84 15.44
C ALA A 368 4.17 5.84 14.31
N SER A 369 5.25 5.26 13.77
CA SER A 369 5.22 4.47 12.53
C SER A 369 5.90 3.12 12.69
N VAL A 370 5.71 2.21 11.73
CA VAL A 370 6.36 0.91 11.64
C VAL A 370 6.36 0.12 12.97
N PRO A 371 5.15 -0.19 13.50
CA PRO A 371 5.04 -0.94 14.74
C PRO A 371 5.59 -2.35 14.60
N GLU A 372 6.31 -2.80 15.63
CA GLU A 372 6.65 -4.21 15.83
C GLU A 372 6.27 -4.65 17.23
N ALA A 373 5.42 -5.67 17.32
CA ALA A 373 4.85 -6.13 18.57
C ALA A 373 5.38 -7.51 18.96
N ILE A 374 5.81 -7.63 20.21
CA ILE A 374 6.19 -8.91 20.81
C ILE A 374 5.39 -9.16 22.09
N LYS A 375 4.87 -10.38 22.23
CA LYS A 375 4.25 -10.84 23.47
C LYS A 375 5.34 -11.38 24.39
N LEU A 376 5.46 -10.79 25.57
CA LEU A 376 6.41 -11.21 26.59
C LEU A 376 5.92 -12.46 27.33
N SER A 377 6.85 -13.13 28.02
CA SER A 377 6.57 -14.34 28.79
C SER A 377 5.58 -14.12 29.94
N ASP A 378 5.49 -12.90 30.46
CA ASP A 378 4.51 -12.50 31.48
C ASP A 378 3.14 -12.10 30.90
N GLY A 379 2.96 -12.22 29.58
CA GLY A 379 1.72 -11.93 28.87
C GLY A 379 1.54 -10.48 28.44
N ARG A 380 2.41 -9.55 28.87
CA ARG A 380 2.40 -8.16 28.38
C ARG A 380 2.79 -8.10 26.91
N VAL A 381 2.33 -7.05 26.23
CA VAL A 381 2.73 -6.73 24.85
C VAL A 381 3.70 -5.57 24.90
N ARG A 382 4.89 -5.75 24.33
CA ARG A 382 5.81 -4.66 24.04
C ARG A 382 5.71 -4.30 22.57
N LEU A 383 5.58 -3.02 22.29
CA LEU A 383 5.47 -2.45 20.95
C LEU A 383 6.70 -1.56 20.71
N TYR A 384 7.55 -1.95 19.78
CA TYR A 384 8.59 -1.08 19.22
C TYR A 384 7.98 -0.29 18.06
N TYR A 385 8.43 0.94 17.85
CA TYR A 385 7.96 1.75 16.74
C TYR A 385 8.94 2.88 16.42
N VAL A 386 8.88 3.37 15.19
CA VAL A 386 9.67 4.50 14.72
C VAL A 386 9.04 5.80 15.20
N SER A 387 9.86 6.63 15.83
CA SER A 387 9.52 7.94 16.39
C SER A 387 10.43 9.03 15.84
N ARG A 388 9.90 10.25 15.69
CA ARG A 388 10.71 11.46 15.42
C ARG A 388 11.18 12.17 16.70
N ALA A 389 10.95 11.57 17.88
CA ALA A 389 11.38 12.13 19.16
C ALA A 389 12.91 12.32 19.30
N CYS A 390 13.72 11.60 18.50
CA CYS A 390 15.19 11.61 18.61
C CYS A 390 15.96 12.13 17.38
N GLY A 391 15.31 12.83 16.43
CA GLY A 391 15.97 13.34 15.22
C GLY A 391 15.30 12.85 13.94
N ARG A 392 16.08 12.40 12.95
CA ARG A 392 15.55 11.95 11.63
C ARG A 392 14.75 10.65 11.69
N GLY A 393 14.86 9.92 12.80
CA GLY A 393 14.15 8.67 13.07
C GLY A 393 14.87 7.90 14.17
N CYS A 394 14.12 7.31 15.08
CA CYS A 394 14.65 6.40 16.08
C CYS A 394 13.60 5.35 16.44
N ILE A 395 14.07 4.17 16.85
CA ILE A 395 13.18 3.17 17.42
C ILE A 395 13.04 3.43 18.91
N VAL A 396 11.79 3.54 19.35
CA VAL A 396 11.38 3.60 20.75
C VAL A 396 10.49 2.40 21.07
N SER A 397 10.16 2.19 22.34
CA SER A 397 9.24 1.12 22.74
C SER A 397 8.20 1.60 23.75
N ALA A 398 7.09 0.87 23.82
CA ALA A 398 6.06 1.04 24.83
C ALA A 398 5.50 -0.32 25.26
N ILE A 399 5.09 -0.43 26.53
CA ILE A 399 4.60 -1.67 27.14
C ILE A 399 3.12 -1.56 27.52
N SER A 400 2.39 -2.67 27.38
CA SER A 400 0.98 -2.76 27.74
C SER A 400 0.62 -4.10 28.37
N SER A 401 -0.20 -4.09 29.42
CA SER A 401 -0.74 -5.31 30.05
C SER A 401 -2.00 -5.84 29.35
N ASP A 402 -2.75 -4.97 28.67
CA ASP A 402 -3.98 -5.33 27.96
C ASP A 402 -3.82 -5.30 26.42
N GLY A 403 -2.64 -4.92 25.94
CA GLY A 403 -2.32 -4.77 24.53
C GLY A 403 -3.07 -3.62 23.85
N LEU A 404 -3.54 -2.62 24.60
CA LEU A 404 -4.26 -1.48 24.03
C LEU A 404 -3.92 -0.15 24.70
N ASN A 405 -3.59 -0.16 25.99
CA ASN A 405 -3.11 1.00 26.73
C ASN A 405 -1.60 0.87 26.93
N PHE A 406 -0.83 1.63 26.16
CA PHE A 406 0.62 1.55 26.13
C PHE A 406 1.26 2.67 26.96
N THR A 407 2.32 2.32 27.69
CA THR A 407 3.19 3.25 28.42
C THR A 407 4.58 3.21 27.80
N LYS A 408 5.11 4.37 27.39
CA LYS A 408 6.42 4.47 26.74
C LYS A 408 7.53 4.02 27.70
N GLU A 409 8.48 3.25 27.19
CA GLU A 409 9.67 2.77 27.88
C GLU A 409 10.90 3.62 27.48
N GLU A 410 12.06 3.33 28.07
CA GLU A 410 13.29 4.13 27.86
C GLU A 410 14.10 3.75 26.60
N THR A 411 13.66 2.74 25.84
CA THR A 411 14.34 2.29 24.62
C THR A 411 14.58 3.43 23.64
N LYS A 412 15.83 3.57 23.20
CA LYS A 412 16.23 4.50 22.13
C LYS A 412 17.32 3.87 21.27
N ILE A 413 16.97 3.61 20.02
CA ILE A 413 17.91 3.18 18.99
C ILE A 413 17.96 4.28 17.93
N TYR A 414 19.07 5.02 17.89
CA TYR A 414 19.19 6.27 17.12
C TYR A 414 19.56 5.99 15.67
N ASP A 415 18.98 6.74 14.73
CA ASP A 415 19.24 6.64 13.29
C ASP A 415 18.79 5.32 12.64
N TYR A 416 18.19 4.41 13.41
CA TYR A 416 17.59 3.17 12.90
C TYR A 416 16.07 3.26 12.83
N VAL A 417 15.52 2.56 11.84
CA VAL A 417 14.07 2.46 11.56
C VAL A 417 13.69 1.01 11.29
N ASP A 418 12.41 0.78 10.99
CA ASP A 418 11.84 -0.51 10.59
C ASP A 418 12.21 -1.69 11.51
N PRO A 419 11.85 -1.62 12.80
CA PRO A 419 12.18 -2.69 13.74
C PRO A 419 11.47 -3.99 13.38
N SER A 420 12.19 -5.11 13.47
CA SER A 420 11.60 -6.45 13.48
C SER A 420 12.30 -7.35 14.47
N MET A 421 11.55 -8.08 15.27
CA MET A 421 12.05 -8.68 16.50
C MET A 421 11.67 -10.15 16.61
N THR A 422 12.62 -10.96 17.09
CA THR A 422 12.36 -12.30 17.62
C THR A 422 13.12 -12.51 18.93
N GLN A 423 12.87 -13.64 19.59
CA GLN A 423 13.68 -14.09 20.72
C GLN A 423 14.57 -15.27 20.34
N LEU A 424 15.79 -15.24 20.87
CA LEU A 424 16.71 -16.37 20.87
C LEU A 424 16.25 -17.45 21.86
N THR A 425 16.82 -18.64 21.73
CA THR A 425 16.47 -19.77 22.61
C THR A 425 16.85 -19.54 24.08
N ASP A 426 17.85 -18.69 24.34
CA ASP A 426 18.27 -18.27 25.68
C ASP A 426 17.45 -17.09 26.24
N GLY A 427 16.43 -16.62 25.51
CA GLY A 427 15.53 -15.56 25.95
C GLY A 427 15.99 -14.14 25.62
N ARG A 428 17.20 -13.95 25.08
CA ARG A 428 17.64 -12.64 24.59
C ARG A 428 16.78 -12.20 23.40
N PHE A 429 16.58 -10.90 23.29
CA PHE A 429 15.91 -10.23 22.17
C PHE A 429 16.88 -10.07 21.01
N PHE A 430 16.43 -10.43 19.82
CA PHE A 430 17.18 -10.28 18.58
C PHE A 430 16.39 -9.42 17.60
N LEU A 431 16.88 -8.20 17.43
CA LEU A 431 16.25 -7.15 16.64
C LEU A 431 16.99 -7.00 15.32
N ILE A 432 16.25 -6.92 14.22
CA ILE A 432 16.70 -6.42 12.92
C ILE A 432 16.11 -5.04 12.72
N THR A 433 16.88 -4.12 12.16
CA THR A 433 16.45 -2.76 11.83
C THR A 433 17.03 -2.34 10.48
N ALA A 434 16.46 -1.30 9.89
CA ALA A 434 17.01 -0.62 8.73
C ALA A 434 17.77 0.66 9.14
N ASN A 435 18.80 1.03 8.38
CA ASN A 435 19.55 2.28 8.54
C ASN A 435 19.76 2.93 7.17
N PHE A 436 19.59 4.25 7.10
CA PHE A 436 19.78 5.00 5.86
C PHE A 436 21.26 5.07 5.45
N THR A 437 21.56 4.74 4.20
CA THR A 437 22.94 4.84 3.68
C THR A 437 23.23 6.25 3.17
N GLN A 438 24.52 6.61 3.07
CA GLN A 438 24.93 7.88 2.47
C GLN A 438 24.63 7.95 0.96
N GLN A 439 24.57 6.79 0.29
CA GLN A 439 24.31 6.70 -1.15
C GLN A 439 22.81 6.68 -1.50
N GLY A 440 21.93 6.73 -0.50
CA GLY A 440 20.49 6.55 -0.66
C GLY A 440 20.06 5.08 -0.52
N GLY A 441 18.83 4.87 -0.03
CA GLY A 441 18.33 3.54 0.36
C GLY A 441 18.73 3.15 1.78
N THR A 442 18.45 1.90 2.14
CA THR A 442 18.61 1.38 3.51
C THR A 442 19.31 0.03 3.53
N GLU A 443 20.08 -0.23 4.58
CA GLU A 443 20.73 -1.51 4.85
C GLU A 443 20.21 -2.10 6.15
N LEU A 444 20.30 -3.42 6.31
CA LEU A 444 19.81 -4.08 7.53
C LEU A 444 20.95 -4.34 8.51
N TYR A 445 20.65 -4.04 9.77
CA TYR A 445 21.52 -4.24 10.91
C TYR A 445 20.78 -5.01 11.99
N SER A 446 21.53 -5.60 12.90
CA SER A 446 20.97 -6.34 14.01
C SER A 446 21.57 -5.98 15.36
N PHE A 447 20.75 -6.13 16.39
CA PHE A 447 21.06 -5.85 17.77
C PHE A 447 20.59 -6.99 18.66
N ILE A 448 21.32 -7.21 19.74
CA ILE A 448 20.96 -8.18 20.77
C ILE A 448 20.79 -7.46 22.09
N SER A 449 19.71 -7.78 22.80
CA SER A 449 19.43 -7.24 24.12
C SER A 449 19.02 -8.34 25.08
N SER A 450 19.42 -8.22 26.34
CA SER A 450 19.01 -9.17 27.39
C SER A 450 17.62 -8.87 27.96
N ASP A 451 17.18 -7.61 27.89
CA ASP A 451 15.91 -7.14 28.47
C ASP A 451 14.93 -6.59 27.42
N GLY A 452 15.39 -6.40 26.18
CA GLY A 452 14.64 -5.82 25.08
C GLY A 452 14.43 -4.31 25.24
N ILE A 453 15.07 -3.67 26.20
CA ILE A 453 14.96 -2.23 26.44
C ILE A 453 16.26 -1.54 26.06
N HIS A 454 17.39 -2.10 26.48
CA HIS A 454 18.72 -1.55 26.29
C HIS A 454 19.44 -2.27 25.15
N PHE A 455 19.89 -1.50 24.15
CA PHE A 455 20.61 -1.99 22.98
C PHE A 455 21.94 -1.25 22.82
N ASP A 456 22.98 -1.94 22.37
CA ASP A 456 24.29 -1.32 22.10
C ASP A 456 24.27 -0.64 20.72
N ASN A 457 23.96 0.66 20.72
CA ASN A 457 23.97 1.49 19.52
C ASN A 457 25.35 1.62 18.86
N ALA A 458 26.45 1.34 19.58
CA ALA A 458 27.79 1.56 19.07
C ALA A 458 28.32 0.39 18.23
N ASN A 459 27.76 -0.81 18.38
CA ASN A 459 28.26 -2.03 17.74
C ASN A 459 27.13 -2.85 17.09
N PRO A 460 26.40 -2.30 16.09
CA PRO A 460 25.42 -3.05 15.31
C PRO A 460 26.10 -4.13 14.47
N GLN A 461 25.44 -5.27 14.26
CA GLN A 461 25.93 -6.31 13.36
C GLN A 461 25.27 -6.19 11.99
N SER A 462 26.06 -6.12 10.91
CA SER A 462 25.50 -6.05 9.55
C SER A 462 24.81 -7.36 9.18
N VAL A 463 23.63 -7.24 8.54
CA VAL A 463 22.80 -8.36 8.08
C VAL A 463 22.82 -8.41 6.56
N ILE A 464 22.58 -7.27 5.91
CA ILE A 464 22.64 -7.14 4.46
C ILE A 464 23.10 -5.73 4.08
N VAL A 465 24.04 -5.65 3.13
CA VAL A 465 24.64 -4.41 2.60
C VAL A 465 24.14 -4.13 1.19
N GLU A 466 22.83 -4.25 1.01
CA GLU A 466 22.14 -3.88 -0.23
C GLU A 466 20.89 -3.08 0.13
N SER A 467 20.43 -2.24 -0.80
CA SER A 467 19.28 -1.35 -0.57
C SER A 467 17.96 -2.14 -0.44
N VAL A 468 17.53 -2.33 0.81
CA VAL A 468 16.31 -3.05 1.22
C VAL A 468 15.69 -2.40 2.45
N ALA A 469 14.39 -2.57 2.66
CA ALA A 469 13.70 -1.99 3.81
C ALA A 469 12.74 -3.00 4.47
N ASP A 470 12.09 -2.58 5.56
CA ASP A 470 11.02 -3.30 6.24
C ASP A 470 11.30 -4.79 6.45
N PRO A 471 12.31 -5.13 7.27
CA PRO A 471 12.62 -6.52 7.58
C PRO A 471 11.47 -7.18 8.35
N ALA A 472 11.30 -8.49 8.16
CA ALA A 472 10.51 -9.35 9.02
C ALA A 472 11.31 -10.59 9.40
N ILE A 473 11.81 -10.64 10.64
CA ILE A 473 12.57 -11.79 11.13
C ILE A 473 11.64 -12.87 11.71
N VAL A 474 11.95 -14.12 11.39
CA VAL A 474 11.32 -15.30 11.99
C VAL A 474 12.38 -16.31 12.36
N ARG A 475 12.25 -16.88 13.57
CA ARG A 475 13.00 -18.07 13.96
C ARG A 475 12.44 -19.30 13.25
N VAL A 476 13.25 -19.97 12.44
CA VAL A 476 12.89 -21.20 11.73
C VAL A 476 13.10 -22.41 12.64
N ASP A 477 14.23 -22.44 13.35
CA ASP A 477 14.58 -23.41 14.38
C ASP A 477 15.58 -22.78 15.38
N ASP A 478 16.20 -23.58 16.26
CA ASP A 478 17.10 -23.08 17.30
C ASP A 478 18.33 -22.32 16.77
N LYS A 479 18.75 -22.58 15.53
CA LYS A 479 19.95 -21.98 14.92
C LYS A 479 19.65 -21.22 13.63
N THR A 480 18.51 -21.48 13.00
CA THR A 480 18.16 -20.91 11.71
C THR A 480 17.14 -19.79 11.89
N PHE A 481 17.46 -18.62 11.32
CA PHE A 481 16.58 -17.46 11.21
C PHE A 481 16.32 -17.17 9.75
N ARG A 482 15.16 -16.59 9.45
CA ARG A 482 14.87 -16.06 8.11
C ARG A 482 14.41 -14.62 8.25
N VAL A 483 14.99 -13.74 7.46
CA VAL A 483 14.57 -12.35 7.34
C VAL A 483 13.94 -12.18 5.98
N TYR A 484 12.67 -11.79 5.97
CA TYR A 484 11.98 -11.32 4.78
C TYR A 484 12.16 -9.82 4.66
N TYR A 485 12.23 -9.31 3.45
CA TYR A 485 12.39 -7.87 3.20
C TYR A 485 11.87 -7.56 1.80
N TRP A 486 11.48 -6.32 1.54
CA TRP A 486 11.32 -5.85 0.16
C TRP A 486 12.56 -5.08 -0.29
N LYS A 487 12.82 -5.14 -1.59
CA LYS A 487 14.01 -4.54 -2.20
C LYS A 487 13.68 -3.19 -2.84
N ILE A 488 14.59 -2.24 -2.72
CA ILE A 488 14.45 -0.89 -3.28
C ILE A 488 15.66 -0.60 -4.19
N PRO A 489 15.49 -0.26 -5.48
CA PRO A 489 14.24 -0.23 -6.24
C PRO A 489 13.93 -1.58 -6.89
N ASP A 490 12.67 -1.97 -6.88
CA ASP A 490 12.12 -2.94 -7.84
C ASP A 490 11.00 -2.26 -8.64
N ASN A 491 10.90 -2.58 -9.93
CA ASN A 491 9.83 -2.07 -10.80
C ASN A 491 8.43 -2.49 -10.33
N LEU A 492 8.34 -3.57 -9.54
CA LEU A 492 7.15 -4.06 -8.87
C LEU A 492 7.55 -4.46 -7.45
N PRO A 493 6.91 -3.91 -6.39
CA PRO A 493 7.18 -4.28 -5.01
C PRO A 493 7.20 -5.80 -4.83
N THR A 494 8.34 -6.33 -4.41
CA THR A 494 8.58 -7.77 -4.30
C THR A 494 9.31 -8.07 -3.00
N ILE A 495 8.82 -9.09 -2.30
CA ILE A 495 9.40 -9.58 -1.05
C ILE A 495 10.37 -10.72 -1.37
N TYR A 496 11.58 -10.60 -0.83
CA TYR A 496 12.66 -11.59 -0.86
C TYR A 496 12.95 -12.09 0.55
N SER A 497 13.93 -12.98 0.68
CA SER A 497 14.43 -13.38 1.99
C SER A 497 15.90 -13.77 1.98
N ILE A 498 16.51 -13.70 3.16
CA ILE A 498 17.80 -14.29 3.50
C ILE A 498 17.61 -15.25 4.66
N THR A 499 18.36 -16.35 4.66
CA THR A 499 18.45 -17.30 5.76
C THR A 499 19.77 -17.09 6.49
N GLY A 500 19.70 -16.90 7.80
CA GLY A 500 20.83 -16.77 8.71
C GLY A 500 21.00 -18.02 9.55
N ILE A 501 22.24 -18.49 9.67
CA ILE A 501 22.61 -19.63 10.53
C ILE A 501 23.50 -19.10 11.65
N LEU A 502 23.11 -19.36 12.90
CA LEU A 502 23.90 -19.06 14.08
C LEU A 502 25.19 -19.89 14.07
N ASP A 503 26.34 -19.22 14.00
CA ASP A 503 27.66 -19.83 14.08
C ASP A 503 27.92 -20.31 15.53
N GLN A 504 28.66 -21.41 15.67
CA GLN A 504 29.02 -21.99 16.97
C GLN A 504 30.32 -21.42 17.51
#